data_AF-A0AAC9FQN6-F1
#
_entry.id   AF-A0AAC9FQN6-F1
#
_cell.length_a   1.000
_cell.length_b   1.000
_cell.length_c   1.000
_cell.angle_alpha   90.00
_cell.angle_beta   90.00
_cell.angle_gamma   90.00
#
_symmetry.space_group_name_H-M   'P 1'
#
loop_
_entity.id
_entity.type
_entity.pdbx_description
1 polymer ?
#
loop_
_entity_poly.entity_id
_entity_poly.type
_entity_poly.pdbx_seq_one_letter_code
_entity_poly.pdbx_strand_id
1 'polypeptide(L)'
;MRHAPARPEQKQFPLSIAAGRAAAVLWLENPVMSAATWRDNRFVAHACGMGFTESAERRRAFNEAFEQGIADAIVGVVFVAVEVSHV
;
A
#
# COMPACT_ATOMS: atom_id res chain seq x y z
N MET A 1 22.24 -17.38 -10.28
CA MET A 1 20.97 -16.68 -10.57
C MET A 1 21.24 -15.69 -11.70
N ARG A 2 20.50 -15.75 -12.81
CA ARG A 2 20.67 -14.79 -13.92
C ARG A 2 19.97 -13.48 -13.53
N HIS A 3 20.74 -12.40 -13.35
CA HIS A 3 20.19 -11.05 -13.25
C HIS A 3 19.65 -10.66 -14.62
N ALA A 4 18.35 -10.86 -14.83
CA ALA A 4 17.66 -10.20 -15.93
C ALA A 4 17.43 -8.74 -15.49
N PRO A 5 18.02 -7.74 -16.18
CA PRO A 5 17.69 -6.36 -15.89
C PRO A 5 16.20 -6.14 -16.17
N ALA A 6 15.53 -5.40 -15.28
CA ALA A 6 14.16 -4.98 -15.51
C ALA A 6 14.09 -4.25 -16.86
N ARG A 7 13.11 -4.60 -17.69
CA ARG A 7 12.89 -3.91 -18.96
C ARG A 7 12.63 -2.42 -18.67
N PRO A 8 13.05 -1.47 -19.53
CA PRO A 8 12.86 -0.04 -19.31
C PRO A 8 11.41 0.37 -19.05
N GLU A 9 10.47 -0.46 -19.53
CA GLU A 9 9.02 -0.33 -19.45
C GLU A 9 8.49 -0.71 -18.05
N GLN A 10 9.24 -1.49 -17.27
CA GLN A 10 8.89 -1.90 -15.91
C GLN A 10 9.19 -0.81 -14.88
N LYS A 11 8.82 0.45 -15.18
CA LYS A 11 8.72 1.54 -14.18
C LYS A 11 7.50 1.38 -13.26
N GLN A 12 7.10 0.14 -13.01
CA GLN A 12 6.00 -0.18 -12.12
C GLN A 12 6.61 -0.77 -10.85
N PHE A 13 6.19 -0.26 -9.70
CA PHE A 13 6.61 -0.74 -8.39
C PHE A 13 5.48 -1.57 -7.78
N PRO A 14 5.17 -2.78 -8.31
CA PRO A 14 3.97 -3.54 -7.92
C PRO A 14 3.96 -3.87 -6.44
N LEU A 15 5.13 -4.11 -5.83
CA LEU A 15 5.24 -4.38 -4.40
C LEU A 15 4.93 -3.13 -3.56
N SER A 16 5.35 -1.94 -4.00
CA SER A 16 5.04 -0.69 -3.32
C SER A 16 3.56 -0.32 -3.47
N ILE A 17 2.97 -0.59 -4.64
CA ILE A 17 1.53 -0.44 -4.88
C ILE A 17 0.73 -1.38 -3.96
N ALA A 18 1.09 -2.66 -3.93
CA ALA A 18 0.42 -3.65 -3.09
C ALA A 18 0.53 -3.31 -1.60
N ALA A 19 1.72 -2.87 -1.15
CA ALA A 19 1.93 -2.43 0.22
C ALA A 19 1.12 -1.17 0.56
N GLY A 20 0.99 -0.21 -0.36
CA GLY A 20 0.17 0.98 -0.20
C GLY A 20 -1.32 0.64 -0.01
N ARG A 21 -1.86 -0.26 -0.84
CA ARG A 21 -3.24 -0.76 -0.71
C ARG A 21 -3.47 -1.45 0.63
N ALA A 22 -2.58 -2.36 1.03
CA ALA A 22 -2.68 -3.06 2.30
C ALA A 22 -2.61 -2.09 3.49
N ALA A 23 -1.76 -1.07 3.41
CA ALA A 23 -1.67 -0.03 4.44
C ALA A 23 -2.97 0.79 4.55
N ALA A 24 -3.67 1.06 3.45
CA ALA A 24 -4.96 1.75 3.46
C ALA A 24 -6.04 0.91 4.15
N VAL A 25 -6.15 -0.38 3.81
CA VAL A 25 -7.10 -1.31 4.45
C VAL A 25 -6.90 -1.33 5.97
N LEU A 26 -5.66 -1.53 6.43
CA LEU A 26 -5.37 -1.58 7.86
C LEU A 26 -5.67 -0.27 8.60
N TRP A 27 -5.52 0.88 7.92
CA TRP A 27 -5.87 2.18 8.52
C TRP A 27 -7.38 2.36 8.61
N LEU A 28 -8.12 1.96 7.57
CA LEU A 28 -9.58 2.02 7.55
C LEU A 28 -10.20 1.10 8.60
N GLU A 29 -9.60 -0.06 8.87
CA GLU A 29 -10.02 -0.98 9.93
C GLU A 29 -9.80 -0.39 11.34
N ASN A 30 -8.69 0.32 11.57
CA ASN A 30 -8.35 0.88 12.89
C ASN A 30 -7.47 2.15 12.79
N PRO A 31 -8.07 3.35 12.67
CA PRO A 31 -7.34 4.60 12.48
C PRO A 31 -6.78 5.14 13.80
N VAL A 32 -5.63 4.60 14.23
CA VAL A 32 -4.95 4.99 15.49
C VAL A 32 -4.17 6.32 15.42
N MET A 33 -3.98 6.87 14.23
CA MET A 33 -3.28 8.13 13.98
C MET A 33 -3.75 8.75 12.66
N SER A 34 -3.26 9.95 12.32
CA SER A 34 -3.57 10.57 11.03
C SER A 34 -3.18 9.67 9.85
N ALA A 35 -3.97 9.71 8.77
CA ALA A 35 -3.69 8.92 7.57
C ALA A 35 -2.29 9.20 6.99
N ALA A 36 -1.84 10.46 7.03
CA ALA A 36 -0.52 10.86 6.54
C ALA A 36 0.61 10.25 7.39
N THR A 37 0.53 10.38 8.72
CA THR A 37 1.52 9.79 9.65
C THR A 37 1.57 8.28 9.49
N TRP A 38 0.41 7.63 9.37
CA TRP A 38 0.33 6.19 9.16
C TRP A 38 0.99 5.76 7.85
N ARG A 39 0.62 6.41 6.73
CA ARG A 39 1.17 6.15 5.40
C ARG A 39 2.70 6.26 5.41
N ASP A 40 3.21 7.33 6.00
CA ASP A 40 4.65 7.59 6.02
C ASP A 40 5.39 6.55 6.86
N ASN A 41 4.87 6.18 8.04
CA ASN A 41 5.42 5.10 8.87
C ASN A 41 5.40 3.75 8.15
N ARG A 42 4.29 3.42 7.46
CA ARG A 42 4.15 2.16 6.73
C ARG A 42 5.09 2.08 5.53
N PHE A 43 5.35 3.19 4.85
CA PHE A 43 6.36 3.22 3.80
C PHE A 43 7.77 2.97 4.34
N VAL A 44 8.15 3.60 5.45
CA VAL A 44 9.47 3.37 6.09
C VAL A 44 9.61 1.90 6.50
N ALA A 45 8.58 1.32 7.11
CA ALA A 45 8.57 -0.10 7.47
C ALA A 45 8.68 -1.02 6.24
N HIS A 46 7.97 -0.70 5.15
CA HIS A 46 8.05 -1.44 3.89
C HIS A 46 9.45 -1.37 3.26
N ALA A 47 10.07 -0.19 3.22
CA ALA A 47 11.42 0.00 2.70
C ALA A 47 12.46 -0.79 3.52
N CYS A 48 12.35 -0.73 4.84
CA CYS A 48 13.17 -1.50 5.76
C CYS A 48 13.05 -3.02 5.52
N GLY A 49 11.81 -3.54 5.48
CA GLY A 49 11.56 -4.96 5.27
C GLY A 49 11.97 -5.48 3.89
N MET A 50 11.99 -4.63 2.88
CA MET A 50 12.39 -4.98 1.52
C MET A 50 13.89 -4.78 1.24
N GLY A 51 14.64 -4.18 2.18
CA GLY A 51 16.07 -3.93 2.02
C GLY A 51 16.43 -2.93 0.92
N PHE A 52 15.54 -1.97 0.61
CA PHE A 52 15.85 -0.88 -0.33
C PHE A 52 15.92 0.47 0.38
N THR A 53 16.79 1.35 -0.11
CA THR A 53 16.82 2.77 0.28
C THR A 53 15.64 3.52 -0.32
N GLU A 54 15.13 4.51 0.40
CA GLU A 54 13.99 5.31 -0.04
C GLU A 54 14.18 5.84 -1.47
N SER A 55 13.31 5.39 -2.37
CA SER A 55 13.21 5.90 -3.73
C SER A 55 11.96 6.75 -3.83
N ALA A 56 12.10 7.98 -4.35
CA ALA A 56 10.99 8.89 -4.57
C ALA A 56 9.89 8.26 -5.45
N GLU A 57 10.29 7.46 -6.45
CA GLU A 57 9.35 6.80 -7.36
C GLU A 57 8.56 5.68 -6.65
N ARG A 58 9.22 4.89 -5.79
CA ARG A 58 8.55 3.88 -4.95
C ARG A 58 7.60 4.51 -3.94
N ARG A 59 8.03 5.61 -3.32
CA ARG A 59 7.23 6.38 -2.37
C ARG A 59 5.99 6.93 -3.04
N ARG A 60 6.14 7.49 -4.25
CA ARG A 60 5.01 7.96 -5.06
C ARG A 60 4.02 6.83 -5.36
N ALA A 61 4.50 5.69 -5.87
CA ALA A 61 3.64 4.56 -6.20
C ALA A 61 2.92 3.97 -4.97
N PHE A 62 3.57 3.95 -3.80
CA PHE A 62 2.95 3.57 -2.54
C PHE A 62 1.86 4.57 -2.12
N ASN A 63 2.17 5.86 -2.15
CA ASN A 63 1.25 6.92 -1.72
C ASN A 63 0.01 6.98 -2.62
N GLU A 64 0.18 6.94 -3.94
CA GLU A 64 -0.94 6.92 -4.91
C GLU A 64 -1.86 5.72 -4.65
N ALA A 65 -1.29 4.54 -4.37
CA ALA A 65 -2.07 3.33 -4.08
C ALA A 65 -2.79 3.39 -2.72
N PHE A 66 -2.15 3.99 -1.71
CA PHE A 66 -2.77 4.24 -0.41
C PHE A 66 -3.93 5.22 -0.53
N GLU A 67 -3.71 6.36 -1.18
CA GLU A 67 -4.69 7.43 -1.38
C GLU A 67 -5.89 6.95 -2.19
N GLN A 68 -5.67 6.15 -3.24
CA GLN A 68 -6.75 5.51 -3.98
C GLN A 68 -7.59 4.58 -3.10
N GLY A 69 -6.95 3.78 -2.23
CA GLY A 69 -7.68 2.92 -1.30
C GLY A 69 -8.56 3.68 -0.31
N ILE A 70 -8.08 4.84 0.17
CA ILE A 70 -8.89 5.74 1.00
C ILE A 70 -10.04 6.36 0.19
N ALA A 71 -9.77 6.81 -1.03
CA ALA A 71 -10.79 7.37 -1.91
C ALA A 71 -11.89 6.36 -2.24
N ASP A 72 -11.53 5.11 -2.55
CA ASP A 72 -12.47 4.03 -2.84
C ASP A 72 -13.39 3.75 -1.64
N ALA A 73 -12.82 3.76 -0.42
CA ALA A 73 -13.59 3.59 0.80
C ALA A 73 -14.56 4.75 1.07
N ILE A 74 -14.14 5.99 0.82
CA ILE A 74 -15.00 7.18 0.95
C ILE A 74 -16.16 7.15 -0.05
N VAL A 75 -15.88 6.75 -1.30
CA VAL A 75 -16.90 6.63 -2.36
C VAL A 75 -17.87 5.45 -2.12
N GLY A 76 -17.60 4.60 -1.13
CA GLY A 76 -18.50 3.55 -0.68
C GLY A 76 -18.21 2.17 -1.29
N VAL A 77 -17.01 1.94 -1.83
CA VAL A 77 -16.52 0.57 -2.08
C VAL A 77 -16.11 -0.04 -0.73
N VAL A 78 -17.11 -0.32 0.11
CA VAL A 78 -16.92 -1.02 1.37
C VAL A 78 -16.90 -2.52 1.03
N PHE A 79 -15.72 -3.14 1.10
CA PHE A 79 -15.62 -4.59 1.23
C PHE A 79 -16.23 -4.96 2.59
N VAL A 80 -17.54 -5.19 2.61
CA VAL A 80 -18.18 -5.82 3.78
C VAL A 80 -17.79 -7.29 3.74
N ALA A 81 -16.71 -7.64 4.44
CA ALA A 81 -16.46 -9.03 4.82
C ALA A 81 -17.49 -9.41 5.88
N VAL A 82 -18.69 -9.81 5.46
CA VAL A 82 -19.65 -10.46 6.35
C VAL A 82 -19.17 -11.90 6.52
N GLU A 83 -18.57 -12.23 7.66
CA GLU A 83 -18.49 -13.63 8.08
C GLU A 83 -19.92 -14.13 8.33
N VAL A 84 -20.42 -14.96 7.42
CA VAL A 84 -21.68 -15.67 7.61
C VAL A 84 -21.40 -16.90 8.48
N SER A 85 -21.60 -16.76 9.79
CA SER A 85 -21.67 -17.91 10.69
C SER A 85 -22.97 -18.67 10.41
N HIS A 86 -22.85 -19.84 9.77
CA HIS A 86 -23.93 -20.82 9.72
C HIS A 86 -23.97 -21.56 11.07
N VAL A 87 -25.05 -21.36 11.83
CA VAL A 87 -25.43 -22.17 13.00
C VAL A 87 -26.31 -23.32 12.54
#